data_AF-A0AAD8MIT2-F1
#
_entry.id   AF-A0AAD8MIT2-F1
#
_cell.length_a   1.000
_cell.length_b   1.000
_cell.length_c   1.000
_cell.angle_alpha   90.00
_cell.angle_beta   90.00
_cell.angle_gamma   90.00
#
_symmetry.space_group_name_H-M   'P 1'
#
loop_
_entity.id
_entity.type
_entity.pdbx_description
1 polymer ?
#
loop_
_entity_poly.entity_id
_entity_poly.type
_entity_poly.pdbx_seq_one_letter_code
_entity_poly.pdbx_strand_id
1 'polypeptide(L)'
;MNWLKSEIGFVGWRFDYAMGFSPSITKVYMQNTSPDVAVGEYWDDLAYWKDRTLDKNQDKHRNDISKWVQASGGGATTFDFTTKRILQAAVKNELWRMKDSNGNPPGLIGISPRYAVTFIDNHDTWSQQVWPFPSDKVMLGYA
;
A
#
# COMPACT_ATOMS: atom_id res chain seq x y z
N MET A 1 4.84 -21.99 6.27
CA MET A 1 4.75 -21.56 4.86
C MET A 1 5.57 -22.45 3.90
N ASN A 2 6.64 -23.14 4.33
CA ASN A 2 7.42 -24.01 3.45
C ASN A 2 6.62 -25.12 2.76
N TRP A 3 5.70 -25.78 3.49
CA TRP A 3 4.79 -26.77 2.89
C TRP A 3 3.93 -26.20 1.75
N LEU A 4 3.42 -24.97 1.88
CA LEU A 4 2.66 -24.31 0.81
C LEU A 4 3.53 -24.09 -0.45
N LYS A 5 4.82 -23.84 -0.25
CA LYS A 5 5.78 -23.65 -1.35
C LYS A 5 6.18 -24.97 -1.98
N SER A 6 6.54 -25.98 -1.19
CA SER A 6 7.06 -27.26 -1.69
C SER A 6 5.97 -28.20 -2.22
N GLU A 7 4.85 -28.31 -1.52
CA GLU A 7 3.83 -29.31 -1.83
C GLU A 7 2.69 -28.78 -2.69
N ILE A 8 2.34 -27.49 -2.52
CA ILE A 8 1.24 -26.86 -3.27
C ILE A 8 1.74 -26.03 -4.45
N GLY A 9 2.96 -25.48 -4.37
CA GLY A 9 3.59 -24.72 -5.45
C GLY A 9 3.38 -23.20 -5.36
N PHE A 10 3.03 -22.65 -4.19
CA PHE A 10 2.98 -21.19 -4.02
C PHE A 10 4.38 -20.58 -4.10
N VAL A 11 4.51 -19.47 -4.84
CA VAL A 11 5.79 -18.77 -5.04
C VAL A 11 5.99 -17.55 -4.15
N GLY A 12 4.91 -17.07 -3.51
CA GLY A 12 4.96 -15.81 -2.78
C GLY A 12 3.81 -15.59 -1.81
N TRP A 13 3.93 -14.53 -0.99
CA TRP A 13 3.04 -14.26 0.14
C TRP A 13 2.41 -12.87 0.06
N ARG A 14 1.10 -12.79 0.32
CA ARG A 14 0.45 -11.54 0.74
C ARG A 14 0.24 -11.62 2.25
N PHE A 15 0.99 -10.82 3.01
CA PHE A 15 0.81 -10.74 4.46
C PHE A 15 -0.43 -9.91 4.76
N ASP A 16 -1.50 -10.61 5.10
CA ASP A 16 -2.76 -10.05 5.60
C ASP A 16 -2.53 -9.26 6.89
N TYR A 17 -3.23 -8.13 7.03
CA TYR A 17 -3.24 -7.29 8.22
C TYR A 17 -1.84 -7.13 8.86
N ALA A 18 -0.88 -6.63 8.07
CA ALA A 18 0.54 -6.61 8.43
C ALA A 18 0.89 -5.66 9.60
N MET A 19 -0.09 -4.88 10.07
CA MET A 19 -0.03 -4.09 11.29
C MET A 19 -0.38 -4.88 12.56
N GLY A 20 -1.01 -6.04 12.43
CA GLY A 20 -1.43 -6.87 13.55
C GLY A 20 -0.27 -7.55 14.29
N PHE A 21 0.95 -7.47 13.77
CA PHE A 21 2.14 -8.05 14.37
C PHE A 21 3.39 -7.22 14.06
N SER A 22 4.45 -7.43 14.84
CA SER A 22 5.72 -6.71 14.65
C SER A 22 6.30 -6.99 13.25
N PRO A 23 6.85 -5.98 12.55
CA PRO A 23 7.53 -6.17 11.27
C PRO A 23 8.66 -7.23 11.33
N SER A 24 9.30 -7.39 12.50
CA SER A 24 10.32 -8.42 12.72
C SER A 24 9.81 -9.85 12.50
N ILE A 25 8.52 -10.10 12.66
CA ILE A 25 7.91 -11.40 12.38
C ILE A 25 7.80 -11.63 10.87
N THR A 26 7.45 -10.59 10.09
CA THR A 26 7.55 -10.65 8.62
C THR A 26 8.96 -11.03 8.18
N LYS A 27 9.98 -10.44 8.81
CA LYS A 27 11.39 -10.77 8.53
C LYS A 27 11.68 -12.26 8.75
N VAL A 28 11.19 -12.84 9.85
CA VAL A 28 11.34 -14.28 10.13
C VAL A 28 10.71 -15.12 9.02
N TYR A 29 9.50 -14.81 8.58
CA TYR A 29 8.86 -15.55 7.49
C TYR A 29 9.64 -15.43 6.18
N MET A 30 10.05 -14.22 5.81
CA MET A 30 10.82 -13.97 4.59
C MET A 30 12.14 -14.75 4.57
N GLN A 31 12.88 -14.73 5.68
CA GLN A 31 14.16 -15.42 5.79
C GLN A 31 14.03 -16.95 5.75
N ASN A 32 12.97 -17.53 6.33
CA ASN A 32 12.79 -18.98 6.42
C ASN A 32 12.07 -19.61 5.22
N THR A 33 11.51 -18.79 4.32
CA THR A 33 10.68 -19.27 3.20
C THR A 33 11.17 -18.79 1.83
N SER A 34 11.95 -17.71 1.81
CA SER A 34 12.57 -17.11 0.61
C SER A 34 11.61 -17.06 -0.59
N PRO A 35 10.45 -16.38 -0.47
CA PRO A 35 9.49 -16.28 -1.58
C PRO A 35 10.06 -15.41 -2.71
N ASP A 36 9.55 -15.62 -3.92
CA ASP A 36 9.91 -14.82 -5.10
C ASP A 36 9.29 -13.43 -5.03
N VAL A 37 8.12 -13.33 -4.39
CA VAL A 37 7.40 -12.08 -4.16
C VAL A 37 6.74 -12.08 -2.80
N ALA A 38 6.77 -10.94 -2.12
CA ALA A 38 6.00 -10.72 -0.91
C ALA A 38 5.45 -9.31 -0.85
N VAL A 39 4.19 -9.18 -0.42
CA VAL A 39 3.49 -7.90 -0.28
C VAL A 39 2.82 -7.84 1.09
N GLY A 40 3.13 -6.82 1.88
CA GLY A 40 2.44 -6.52 3.13
C GLY A 40 1.22 -5.64 2.94
N GLU A 41 0.12 -5.99 3.57
CA GLU A 41 -1.00 -5.07 3.79
C GLU A 41 -0.76 -4.23 5.04
N TYR A 42 0.02 -3.16 4.88
CA TYR A 42 0.13 -2.11 5.88
C TYR A 42 -0.93 -1.05 5.58
N TRP A 43 -2.01 -1.05 6.35
CA TRP A 43 -3.16 -0.18 6.15
C TRP A 43 -3.44 0.60 7.43
N ASP A 44 -2.86 1.80 7.51
CA ASP A 44 -3.01 2.73 8.64
C ASP A 44 -3.90 3.93 8.27
N ASP A 45 -4.21 4.75 9.27
CA ASP A 45 -4.98 5.97 9.08
C ASP A 45 -4.19 7.05 8.29
N LEU A 46 -4.90 7.75 7.41
CA LEU A 46 -4.37 8.90 6.68
C LEU A 46 -4.56 10.20 7.46
N ALA A 47 -3.83 11.25 7.06
CA ALA A 47 -4.01 12.59 7.60
C ALA A 47 -5.27 13.26 7.02
N TYR A 48 -6.11 13.82 7.89
CA TYR A 48 -7.30 14.58 7.53
C TYR A 48 -7.34 15.90 8.31
N TRP A 49 -7.92 16.93 7.71
CA TRP A 49 -8.29 18.15 8.41
C TRP A 49 -9.52 17.94 9.31
N LYS A 50 -9.82 18.91 10.17
CA LYS A 50 -10.96 18.82 11.12
C LYS A 50 -12.31 18.64 10.42
N ASP A 51 -12.45 19.12 9.19
CA ASP A 51 -13.63 18.98 8.33
C ASP A 51 -13.69 17.63 7.58
N ARG A 52 -12.78 16.70 7.89
CA ARG A 52 -12.64 15.38 7.26
C ARG A 52 -12.20 15.42 5.80
N THR A 53 -11.70 16.56 5.31
CA THR A 53 -11.02 16.60 4.01
C THR A 53 -9.66 15.94 4.10
N LEU A 54 -9.31 15.14 3.08
CA LEU A 54 -8.01 14.47 3.01
C LEU A 54 -6.91 15.52 2.92
N ASP A 55 -5.97 15.50 3.85
CA ASP A 55 -4.81 16.40 3.81
C ASP A 55 -4.03 16.14 2.51
N LYS A 56 -3.57 17.22 1.88
CA LYS A 56 -2.69 17.14 0.71
C LYS A 56 -1.38 16.44 1.08
N ASN A 57 -0.86 16.68 2.28
CA ASN A 57 0.38 16.05 2.72
C ASN A 57 0.10 14.72 3.43
N GLN A 58 0.54 13.61 2.81
CA GLN A 58 0.47 12.26 3.38
C GLN A 58 1.87 11.69 3.66
N ASP A 59 2.87 12.55 3.86
CA ASP A 59 4.26 12.18 4.13
C ASP A 59 4.39 11.23 5.31
N LYS A 60 3.66 11.48 6.39
CA LYS A 60 3.66 10.58 7.55
C LYS A 60 3.26 9.16 7.12
N HIS A 61 2.15 9.01 6.40
CA HIS A 61 1.62 7.71 6.01
C HIS A 61 2.59 6.95 5.09
N ARG A 62 3.15 7.59 4.03
CA ARG A 62 4.15 6.94 3.17
C ARG A 62 5.45 6.61 3.89
N ASN A 63 5.90 7.48 4.82
CA ASN A 63 7.11 7.23 5.59
C ASN A 63 6.92 6.10 6.61
N ASP A 64 5.75 5.96 7.21
CA ASP A 64 5.47 4.88 8.15
C ASP A 64 5.40 3.52 7.44
N ILE A 65 4.82 3.47 6.23
CA ILE A 65 4.94 2.29 5.36
C ILE A 65 6.41 1.98 5.04
N SER A 66 7.19 2.98 4.64
CA SER A 66 8.63 2.79 4.34
C SER A 66 9.42 2.28 5.55
N LYS A 67 9.14 2.81 6.75
CA LYS A 67 9.72 2.30 8.01
C LYS A 67 9.31 0.86 8.28
N TRP A 68 8.06 0.48 8.03
CA TRP A 68 7.62 -0.91 8.16
C TRP A 68 8.41 -1.83 7.22
N VAL A 69 8.61 -1.41 5.96
CA VAL A 69 9.44 -2.17 4.99
C VAL A 69 10.85 -2.38 5.54
N GLN A 70 11.51 -1.33 6.04
CA GLN A 70 12.85 -1.44 6.62
C GLN A 70 12.88 -2.36 7.85
N ALA A 71 11.91 -2.20 8.76
CA ALA A 71 11.79 -3.01 9.97
C ALA A 71 11.46 -4.49 9.67
N SER A 72 10.80 -4.77 8.54
CA SER A 72 10.56 -6.12 8.02
C SER A 72 11.78 -6.79 7.39
N GLY A 73 12.94 -6.11 7.39
CA GLY A 73 14.17 -6.60 6.79
C GLY A 73 14.30 -6.34 5.29
N GLY A 74 13.42 -5.51 4.72
CA GLY A 74 13.50 -5.08 3.32
C GLY A 74 13.23 -6.17 2.28
N GLY A 75 12.76 -7.35 2.70
CA GLY A 75 12.45 -8.47 1.80
C GLY A 75 11.03 -8.40 1.20
N ALA A 76 10.11 -7.68 1.83
CA ALA A 76 8.73 -7.54 1.39
C ALA A 76 8.47 -6.15 0.81
N THR A 77 7.66 -6.10 -0.25
CA THR A 77 7.00 -4.87 -0.72
C THR A 77 5.74 -4.61 0.10
N THR A 78 5.03 -3.51 -0.18
CA THR A 78 3.77 -3.17 0.48
C THR A 78 2.77 -2.62 -0.51
N PHE A 79 1.48 -2.84 -0.26
CA PHE A 79 0.44 -2.12 -0.96
C PHE A 79 0.56 -0.62 -0.70
N ASP A 80 0.58 0.18 -1.76
CA ASP A 80 0.67 1.64 -1.65
C ASP A 80 -0.70 2.26 -1.38
N PHE A 81 -1.20 2.07 -0.16
CA PHE A 81 -2.45 2.67 0.31
C PHE A 81 -2.43 4.20 0.24
N THR A 82 -1.25 4.81 0.33
CA THR A 82 -1.09 6.27 0.16
C THR A 82 -1.51 6.68 -1.25
N THR A 83 -0.92 6.06 -2.28
CA THR A 83 -1.28 6.33 -3.69
C THR A 83 -2.75 6.02 -3.95
N LYS A 84 -3.25 4.86 -3.49
CA LYS A 84 -4.66 4.47 -3.65
C LYS A 84 -5.62 5.55 -3.15
N ARG A 85 -5.40 6.09 -1.95
CA ARG A 85 -6.29 7.09 -1.35
C ARG A 85 -6.17 8.47 -1.96
N ILE A 86 -4.96 8.88 -2.32
CA ILE A 86 -4.75 10.15 -3.00
C ILE A 86 -5.37 10.11 -4.40
N LEU A 87 -5.17 9.02 -5.15
CA LEU A 87 -5.76 8.85 -6.49
C LEU A 87 -7.28 8.86 -6.45
N GLN A 88 -7.88 8.19 -5.45
CA GLN A 88 -9.33 8.19 -5.26
C GLN A 88 -9.93 9.59 -5.03
N ALA A 89 -9.21 10.47 -4.33
CA ALA A 89 -9.59 11.88 -4.20
C ALA A 89 -9.31 12.65 -5.51
N ALA A 90 -8.13 12.44 -6.09
CA ALA A 90 -7.64 13.17 -7.26
C ALA A 90 -8.56 13.06 -8.48
N VAL A 91 -9.14 11.88 -8.74
CA VAL A 91 -10.07 11.68 -9.87
C VAL A 91 -11.39 12.45 -9.76
N LYS A 92 -11.66 13.08 -8.61
CA LYS A 92 -12.81 13.97 -8.38
C LYS A 92 -12.47 15.44 -8.68
N ASN A 93 -11.82 15.68 -9.82
CA ASN A 93 -11.33 16.99 -10.27
C ASN A 93 -10.25 17.63 -9.38
N GLU A 94 -9.48 16.82 -8.66
CA GLU A 94 -8.39 17.25 -7.79
C GLU A 94 -7.04 16.65 -8.22
N LEU A 95 -6.81 16.50 -9.53
CA LEU A 95 -5.59 15.89 -10.09
C LEU A 95 -4.29 16.57 -9.63
N TRP A 96 -4.37 17.83 -9.18
CA TRP A 96 -3.26 18.53 -8.53
C TRP A 96 -2.73 17.82 -7.28
N ARG A 97 -3.49 16.90 -6.66
CA ARG A 97 -3.04 16.05 -5.56
C ARG A 97 -2.00 15.02 -5.98
N MET A 98 -1.96 14.63 -7.25
CA MET A 98 -1.02 13.62 -7.78
C MET A 98 0.43 14.11 -7.90
N LYS A 99 0.73 15.30 -7.35
CA LYS A 99 2.06 15.88 -7.29
C LYS A 99 2.32 16.44 -5.91
N ASP A 100 3.36 15.94 -5.23
CA ASP A 100 3.82 16.48 -3.96
C ASP A 100 4.55 17.82 -4.14
N SER A 101 4.97 18.44 -3.02
CA SER A 101 5.67 19.73 -3.04
C SER A 101 7.01 19.70 -3.78
N ASN A 102 7.60 18.52 -3.96
CA ASN A 102 8.88 18.32 -4.64
C ASN A 102 8.69 17.94 -6.12
N GLY A 103 7.45 17.80 -6.58
CA GLY A 103 7.16 17.40 -7.96
C GLY A 103 7.04 15.88 -8.17
N ASN A 104 7.14 15.08 -7.10
CA ASN A 104 7.10 13.62 -7.17
C ASN A 104 5.68 13.09 -6.96
N PRO A 105 5.42 11.80 -7.30
CA PRO A 105 4.21 11.12 -6.87
C PRO A 105 4.04 11.18 -5.35
N PRO A 106 2.82 11.38 -4.84
CA PRO A 106 2.62 11.71 -3.43
C PRO A 106 2.53 10.48 -2.51
N GLY A 107 2.49 9.26 -3.05
CA GLY A 107 2.46 8.02 -2.27
C GLY A 107 3.82 7.38 -2.03
N LEU A 108 3.82 6.10 -1.61
CA LEU A 108 5.06 5.35 -1.40
C LEU A 108 5.88 5.25 -2.69
N ILE A 109 5.21 5.13 -3.84
CA ILE A 109 5.83 5.10 -5.16
C ILE A 109 6.76 6.30 -5.42
N GLY A 110 6.51 7.46 -4.79
CA GLY A 110 7.35 8.65 -4.93
C GLY A 110 8.64 8.64 -4.10
N ILE A 111 8.73 7.82 -3.05
CA ILE A 111 9.91 7.78 -2.15
C ILE A 111 10.62 6.43 -2.15
N SER A 112 9.93 5.36 -2.55
CA SER A 112 10.42 3.98 -2.50
C SER A 112 9.70 3.12 -3.54
N PRO A 113 9.79 3.46 -4.85
CA PRO A 113 9.04 2.79 -5.91
C PRO A 113 9.29 1.28 -5.98
N ARG A 114 10.50 0.83 -5.66
CA ARG A 114 10.86 -0.60 -5.59
C ARG A 114 9.98 -1.41 -4.62
N TYR A 115 9.41 -0.77 -3.60
CA TYR A 115 8.61 -1.42 -2.57
C TYR A 115 7.11 -1.13 -2.69
N ALA A 116 6.68 -0.38 -3.71
CA ALA A 116 5.30 0.05 -3.87
C ALA A 116 4.53 -0.87 -4.84
N VAL A 117 3.55 -1.61 -4.32
CA VAL A 117 2.55 -2.30 -5.13
C VAL A 117 1.31 -1.40 -5.21
N THR A 118 1.12 -0.74 -6.35
CA THR A 118 -0.04 0.13 -6.60
C THR A 118 -1.26 -0.69 -7.01
N PHE A 119 -2.45 -0.18 -6.70
CA PHE A 119 -3.71 -0.86 -6.99
C PHE A 119 -4.88 0.14 -7.01
N ILE A 120 -5.98 -0.24 -7.66
CA ILE A 120 -7.21 0.57 -7.72
C ILE A 120 -8.20 0.20 -6.65
N ASP A 121 -8.43 -1.08 -6.40
CA ASP A 121 -9.29 -1.58 -5.34
C ASP A 121 -8.88 -3.01 -4.97
N ASN A 122 -9.24 -3.45 -3.76
CA ASN A 122 -9.16 -4.84 -3.33
C ASN A 122 -10.55 -5.29 -2.82
N HIS A 123 -10.61 -6.47 -2.20
CA HIS A 123 -11.86 -7.03 -1.70
C HIS A 123 -12.45 -6.23 -0.52
N ASP A 124 -11.64 -5.62 0.33
CA ASP A 124 -12.15 -4.77 1.41
C ASP A 124 -12.62 -3.41 0.88
N THR A 125 -11.85 -2.80 -0.01
CA THR A 125 -12.17 -1.44 -0.49
C THR A 125 -13.37 -1.42 -1.41
N TRP A 126 -13.49 -2.38 -2.32
CA TRP A 126 -14.64 -2.49 -3.21
C TRP A 126 -15.74 -3.39 -2.65
N SER A 127 -15.45 -4.66 -2.34
CA SER A 127 -16.51 -5.61 -1.98
C SER A 127 -17.15 -5.31 -0.63
N GLN A 128 -16.36 -4.90 0.37
CA GLN A 128 -16.88 -4.51 1.70
C GLN A 128 -17.19 -3.01 1.80
N GLN A 129 -16.99 -2.26 0.71
CA GLN A 129 -17.27 -0.82 0.60
C GLN A 129 -16.47 0.05 1.58
N VAL A 130 -15.28 -0.39 2.00
CA VAL A 130 -14.37 0.39 2.85
C VAL A 130 -13.41 1.19 1.97
N TRP A 131 -13.88 2.32 1.45
CA TRP A 131 -13.17 3.19 0.49
C TRP A 131 -13.20 2.74 -0.99
N PRO A 132 -14.40 2.50 -1.57
CA PRO A 132 -14.53 2.09 -2.97
C PRO A 132 -14.01 3.18 -3.91
N PHE A 133 -13.24 2.82 -4.92
CA PHE A 133 -12.90 3.78 -5.97
C PHE A 133 -14.18 4.25 -6.70
N PRO A 134 -14.29 5.52 -7.12
CA PRO A 134 -15.49 5.97 -7.83
C PRO A 134 -15.71 5.14 -9.09
N SER A 135 -16.84 4.43 -9.16
CA SER A 135 -17.10 3.41 -10.18
C SER A 135 -17.15 4.00 -11.60
N ASP A 136 -17.60 5.26 -11.72
CA ASP A 136 -17.64 6.03 -12.97
C ASP A 136 -16.27 6.62 -13.37
N LYS A 137 -15.23 6.45 -12.54
CA LYS A 137 -13.88 6.99 -12.75
C LYS A 137 -12.79 5.93 -12.81
N VAL A 138 -13.12 4.64 -12.76
CA VAL A 138 -12.14 3.53 -12.74
C VAL A 138 -11.11 3.64 -13.87
N MET A 139 -11.54 4.04 -15.07
CA MET A 139 -10.63 4.23 -16.21
C MET A 139 -9.55 5.30 -15.98
N LEU A 140 -9.83 6.34 -15.17
CA LEU A 140 -8.81 7.32 -14.78
C LEU A 140 -7.80 6.75 -13.80
N GLY A 141 -8.15 5.68 -13.07
CA GLY A 141 -7.22 5.00 -12.20
C GLY A 141 -6.18 4.17 -12.97
N TYR A 142 -6.56 3.62 -14.12
CA TYR A 142 -5.68 2.82 -14.99
C TYR A 142 -4.86 3.64 -15.99
N ALA A 143 -5.11 4.95 -16.08
CA ALA A 143 -4.51 5.85 -17.05
C ALA A 143 -3.04 6.20 -16.75
#